data_AF-A0A151RDI0-F1
#
_entry.id   AF-A0A151RDI0-F1
#
_cell.length_a   1.000
_cell.length_b   1.000
_cell.length_c   1.000
_cell.angle_alpha   90.00
_cell.angle_beta   90.00
_cell.angle_gamma   90.00
#
_symmetry.space_group_name_H-M   'P 1'
#
loop_
_entity.id
_entity.type
_entity.pdbx_description
1 polymer ?
#
loop_
_entity_poly.entity_id
_entity_poly.type
_entity_poly.pdbx_seq_one_letter_code
_entity_poly.pdbx_strand_id
1 'polypeptide(L)'
;MAVCDWNMCFTFVLAGWEGTAHDARIFDHALTTANLNFPHPPQGKYYLVDAGYPTPVGYLGPYRCERYHLPDFRRQNGFENNNEIFNYYHSSLRCTIERTFGVWKNRFAILRHMPKYKLETQVQIVCATMVIHNFIRRNAESDIDFSRYEDENITFESDDNYHGTVNLEKNQVLNVISSSKMDQVRDSIRDEIVQLKNKH
;
A
#
# COMPACT_ATOMS: atom_id res chain seq x y z
N MET A 1 3.20 -8.95 3.68
CA MET A 1 2.76 -7.54 3.85
C MET A 1 3.98 -6.66 4.10
N ALA A 2 4.01 -5.44 3.58
CA ALA A 2 5.03 -4.45 3.90
C ALA A 2 4.43 -3.05 4.01
N VAL A 3 5.13 -2.15 4.70
CA VAL A 3 4.84 -0.71 4.74
C VAL A 3 6.03 0.01 4.13
N CYS A 4 5.77 1.06 3.36
CA CYS A 4 6.80 1.93 2.81
C CYS A 4 6.49 3.40 3.10
N ASP A 5 7.53 4.22 3.12
CA ASP A 5 7.40 5.68 3.13
C ASP A 5 7.48 6.27 1.72
N TRP A 6 7.26 7.58 1.61
CA TRP A 6 7.32 8.31 0.34
C TRP A 6 8.73 8.35 -0.28
N ASN A 7 9.77 7.97 0.47
CA ASN A 7 11.15 7.90 -0.03
C ASN A 7 11.48 6.53 -0.62
N MET A 8 10.48 5.66 -0.84
CA MET A 8 10.62 4.29 -1.30
C MET A 8 11.45 3.41 -0.35
N CYS A 9 11.43 3.71 0.95
CA CYS A 9 12.04 2.85 1.98
C CYS A 9 10.98 1.96 2.61
N PHE A 10 11.29 0.68 2.79
CA PHE A 10 10.48 -0.22 3.61
C PHE A 10 10.62 0.14 5.09
N THR A 11 9.53 0.40 5.77
CA THR A 11 9.51 0.75 7.20
C THR A 11 9.03 -0.41 8.07
N PHE A 12 8.36 -1.40 7.46
CA PHE A 12 7.95 -2.63 8.12
C PHE A 12 7.81 -3.76 7.08
N VAL A 13 8.14 -4.99 7.49
CA VAL A 13 7.92 -6.18 6.68
C VAL A 13 7.38 -7.31 7.57
N LEU A 14 6.33 -7.96 7.09
CA LEU A 14 5.83 -9.22 7.63
C LEU A 14 5.81 -10.25 6.51
N ALA A 15 6.74 -11.20 6.59
CA ALA A 15 6.95 -12.29 5.63
C ALA A 15 6.70 -13.66 6.29
N GLY A 16 6.67 -14.72 5.49
CA GLY A 16 6.51 -16.10 5.99
C GLY A 16 5.08 -16.60 6.09
N TRP A 17 4.15 -15.93 5.43
CA TRP A 17 2.75 -16.37 5.32
C TRP A 17 2.57 -17.28 4.10
N GLU A 18 1.64 -18.24 4.22
CA GLU A 18 1.22 -19.07 3.10
C GLU A 18 0.67 -18.20 1.96
N GLY A 19 0.95 -18.55 0.70
CA GLY A 19 0.52 -17.77 -0.47
C GLY A 19 -1.00 -17.67 -0.63
N THR A 20 -1.77 -18.49 0.08
CA THR A 20 -3.25 -18.47 0.09
C THR A 20 -3.83 -17.63 1.24
N ALA A 21 -3.00 -17.12 2.14
CA ALA A 21 -3.46 -16.32 3.25
C ALA A 21 -4.05 -14.99 2.76
N HIS A 22 -5.25 -14.66 3.24
CA HIS A 22 -5.90 -13.39 2.89
C HIS A 22 -5.15 -12.20 3.48
N ASP A 23 -4.97 -11.15 2.70
CA ASP A 23 -4.35 -9.88 3.12
C ASP A 23 -4.95 -9.33 4.42
N ALA A 24 -6.27 -9.34 4.55
CA ALA A 24 -6.95 -8.89 5.77
C ALA A 24 -6.53 -9.68 7.03
N ARG A 25 -6.23 -10.98 6.89
CA ARG A 25 -5.76 -11.83 8.00
C ARG A 25 -4.32 -11.49 8.37
N ILE A 26 -3.46 -11.31 7.37
CA ILE A 26 -2.05 -10.93 7.58
C ILE A 26 -1.99 -9.55 8.26
N PHE A 27 -2.86 -8.63 7.84
CA PHE A 27 -3.00 -7.31 8.42
C PHE A 27 -3.48 -7.36 9.87
N ASP A 28 -4.58 -8.07 10.15
CA ASP A 28 -5.10 -8.24 11.51
C ASP A 28 -4.05 -8.84 12.45
N HIS A 29 -3.31 -9.84 11.99
CA HIS A 29 -2.20 -10.41 12.75
C HIS A 29 -1.10 -9.38 13.04
N ALA A 30 -0.74 -8.55 12.05
CA ALA A 30 0.25 -7.49 12.24
C ALA A 30 -0.18 -6.46 13.29
N LEU A 31 -1.45 -6.08 13.31
CA LEU A 31 -1.98 -5.09 14.25
C LEU A 31 -2.14 -5.62 15.68
N THR A 32 -2.45 -6.91 15.83
CA THR A 32 -2.80 -7.51 17.12
C THR A 32 -1.62 -8.19 17.83
N THR A 33 -0.55 -8.52 17.10
CA THR A 33 0.58 -9.24 17.68
C THR A 33 1.64 -8.28 18.21
N ALA A 34 1.65 -8.10 19.54
CA ALA A 34 2.49 -7.10 20.21
C ALA A 34 4.00 -7.21 19.92
N ASN A 35 4.52 -8.43 19.75
CA ASN A 35 5.96 -8.65 19.49
C ASN A 35 6.42 -8.22 18.08
N LEU A 36 5.47 -7.97 17.15
CA LEU A 36 5.80 -7.50 15.80
C LEU A 36 6.13 -6.00 15.78
N ASN A 37 5.78 -5.26 16.84
CA ASN A 37 6.01 -3.81 16.94
C ASN A 37 5.56 -3.05 15.67
N PHE A 38 4.37 -3.39 15.15
CA PHE A 38 3.84 -2.76 13.94
C PHE A 38 3.77 -1.24 14.14
N PRO A 39 4.40 -0.43 13.27
CA PRO A 39 4.43 1.01 13.45
C PRO A 39 3.06 1.59 13.10
N HIS A 40 2.31 2.06 14.09
CA HIS A 40 1.04 2.73 13.85
C HIS A 40 1.24 4.18 13.39
N PRO A 41 0.32 4.73 12.58
CA PRO A 41 0.41 6.12 12.14
C PRO A 41 0.32 7.07 13.35
N PRO A 42 1.14 8.13 13.40
CA PRO A 42 1.01 9.18 14.43
C PRO A 42 -0.36 9.87 14.38
N GLN A 43 -0.74 10.51 15.49
CA GLN A 43 -1.99 11.28 15.54
C GLN A 43 -2.05 12.34 14.43
N GLY A 44 -3.19 12.38 13.71
CA GLY A 44 -3.40 13.29 12.58
C GLY A 44 -2.73 12.83 11.27
N LYS A 45 -2.06 11.67 11.26
CA LYS A 45 -1.54 11.02 10.07
C LYS A 45 -2.26 9.70 9.82
N TYR A 46 -2.17 9.21 8.60
CA TYR A 46 -2.87 8.01 8.15
C TYR A 46 -1.98 7.16 7.26
N TYR A 47 -2.15 5.85 7.33
CA TYR A 47 -1.66 4.95 6.29
C TYR A 47 -2.69 4.78 5.19
N LEU A 48 -2.22 4.78 3.95
CA LEU A 48 -3.06 4.43 2.80
C LEU A 48 -3.04 2.92 2.62
N VAL A 49 -4.21 2.31 2.54
CA VAL A 49 -4.37 0.86 2.37
C VAL A 49 -5.16 0.55 1.10
N ASP A 50 -4.98 -0.66 0.58
CA ASP A 50 -5.76 -1.14 -0.56
C ASP A 50 -7.23 -1.36 -0.20
N ALA A 51 -8.09 -1.37 -1.23
CA ALA A 51 -9.53 -1.58 -1.07
C ALA A 51 -9.88 -2.91 -0.36
N GLY A 52 -9.01 -3.92 -0.47
CA GLY A 52 -9.15 -5.23 0.17
C GLY A 52 -8.80 -5.27 1.65
N TYR A 53 -8.18 -4.22 2.20
CA TYR A 53 -7.85 -4.14 3.61
C TYR A 53 -9.00 -3.55 4.43
N PRO A 54 -9.16 -3.99 5.69
CA PRO A 54 -9.97 -3.25 6.66
C PRO A 54 -9.43 -1.83 6.87
N THR A 55 -10.31 -0.89 7.21
CA THR A 55 -9.96 0.52 7.50
C THR A 55 -10.17 0.84 8.99
N PRO A 56 -9.36 0.27 9.91
CA PRO A 56 -9.40 0.67 11.30
C PRO A 56 -8.92 2.12 11.47
N VAL A 57 -9.14 2.71 12.65
CA VAL A 57 -8.73 4.10 12.93
C VAL A 57 -7.25 4.28 12.60
N GLY A 58 -6.94 5.26 11.76
CA GLY A 58 -5.59 5.53 11.25
C GLY A 58 -5.30 4.99 9.84
N TYR A 59 -6.20 4.21 9.24
CA TYR A 59 -5.98 3.56 7.95
C TYR A 59 -7.06 3.97 6.94
N LEU A 60 -6.64 4.62 5.87
CA LEU A 60 -7.51 5.17 4.82
C LEU A 60 -7.49 4.27 3.57
N GLY A 61 -8.63 3.64 3.31
CA GLY A 61 -8.90 2.96 2.05
C GLY A 61 -9.56 3.89 1.03
N PRO A 62 -9.55 3.53 -0.26
CA PRO A 62 -10.25 4.28 -1.30
C PRO A 62 -11.76 4.14 -1.20
N TYR A 63 -12.50 4.98 -1.92
CA TYR A 63 -13.91 4.73 -2.19
C TYR A 63 -14.05 3.52 -3.12
N ARG A 64 -14.86 2.55 -2.69
CA ARG A 64 -15.16 1.34 -3.44
C ARG A 64 -16.21 1.63 -4.52
N CYS A 65 -16.19 0.84 -5.59
CA CYS A 65 -17.10 0.98 -6.74
C CYS A 65 -16.98 2.31 -7.48
N GLU A 66 -15.84 2.99 -7.32
CA GLU A 66 -15.47 4.21 -8.03
C GLU A 66 -14.17 3.95 -8.81
N ARG A 67 -13.88 4.73 -9.85
CA ARG A 67 -12.60 4.61 -10.58
C ARG A 67 -11.43 4.83 -9.63
N TYR A 68 -10.35 4.05 -9.82
CA TYR A 68 -9.21 4.05 -8.90
C TYR A 68 -7.84 3.98 -9.58
N HIS A 69 -7.70 3.24 -10.68
CA HIS A 69 -6.38 3.06 -11.29
C HIS A 69 -5.96 4.30 -12.08
N LEU A 70 -4.73 4.80 -11.84
CA LEU A 70 -4.17 5.97 -12.53
C LEU A 70 -4.27 5.90 -14.07
N PRO A 71 -4.06 4.74 -14.73
CA PRO A 71 -4.25 4.63 -16.18
C PRO A 71 -5.67 4.99 -16.64
N ASP A 72 -6.70 4.68 -15.86
CA ASP A 72 -8.09 4.97 -16.22
C ASP A 72 -8.37 6.47 -16.17
N PHE A 73 -7.73 7.19 -15.24
CA PHE A 73 -7.76 8.66 -15.17
C PHE A 73 -6.99 9.34 -16.31
N ARG A 74 -5.97 8.68 -16.87
CA ARG A 74 -5.25 9.18 -18.06
C ARG A 74 -6.02 8.93 -19.36
N ARG A 75 -6.74 7.81 -19.44
CA ARG A 75 -7.53 7.43 -20.62
C ARG A 75 -8.81 8.25 -20.74
N GLN A 76 -9.45 8.57 -19.62
CA GLN A 76 -10.69 9.33 -19.57
C GLN A 76 -10.48 10.61 -18.76
N ASN A 77 -10.50 11.74 -19.47
CA ASN A 77 -10.31 13.06 -18.87
C ASN A 77 -11.45 13.44 -17.91
N GLY A 78 -11.09 14.08 -16.80
CA GLY A 78 -12.04 14.57 -15.81
C GLY A 78 -12.38 13.54 -14.74
N PHE A 79 -13.28 13.91 -13.83
CA PHE A 79 -13.77 13.08 -12.73
C PHE A 79 -15.29 13.01 -12.84
N GLU A 80 -15.88 11.82 -12.68
CA GLU A 80 -17.32 11.61 -12.72
C GLU A 80 -18.00 12.12 -11.45
N ASN A 81 -17.29 12.08 -10.33
CA ASN A 81 -17.77 12.58 -9.04
C ASN A 81 -16.60 12.97 -8.12
N ASN A 82 -16.92 13.51 -6.95
CA ASN A 82 -15.91 13.96 -5.97
C ASN A 82 -15.11 12.79 -5.35
N ASN A 83 -15.69 11.58 -5.27
CA ASN A 83 -15.00 10.42 -4.72
C ASN A 83 -13.84 10.00 -5.63
N GLU A 84 -14.02 10.10 -6.95
CA GLU A 84 -12.95 9.84 -7.90
C GLU A 84 -11.76 10.79 -7.75
N ILE A 85 -12.00 12.05 -7.36
CA ILE A 85 -10.93 13.02 -7.09
C ILE A 85 -10.07 12.52 -5.93
N PHE A 86 -10.71 12.09 -4.84
CA PHE A 86 -10.00 11.48 -3.71
C PHE A 86 -9.24 10.22 -4.15
N ASN A 87 -9.89 9.32 -4.89
CA ASN A 87 -9.30 8.07 -5.35
C ASN A 87 -8.08 8.30 -6.25
N TYR A 88 -8.09 9.32 -7.11
CA TYR A 88 -6.94 9.67 -7.93
C TYR A 88 -5.72 10.07 -7.09
N TYR A 89 -5.89 10.94 -6.09
CA TYR A 89 -4.79 11.32 -5.20
C TYR A 89 -4.36 10.16 -4.30
N HIS A 90 -5.30 9.38 -3.78
CA HIS A 90 -5.00 8.17 -3.01
C HIS A 90 -4.14 7.19 -3.82
N SER A 91 -4.55 6.91 -5.06
CA SER A 91 -3.85 6.03 -6.01
C SER A 91 -2.48 6.58 -6.42
N SER A 92 -2.38 7.89 -6.69
CA SER A 92 -1.13 8.59 -7.00
C SER A 92 -0.11 8.45 -5.86
N LEU A 93 -0.55 8.68 -4.62
CA LEU A 93 0.28 8.48 -3.45
C LEU A 93 0.67 7.00 -3.33
N ARG A 94 -0.31 6.09 -3.34
CA ARG A 94 -0.10 4.64 -3.18
C ARG A 94 0.85 4.07 -4.24
N CYS A 95 0.92 4.62 -5.44
CA CYS A 95 1.85 4.20 -6.49
C CYS A 95 3.30 4.09 -5.97
N THR A 96 3.68 4.85 -4.94
CA THR A 96 4.99 4.71 -4.28
C THR A 96 5.28 3.30 -3.74
N ILE A 97 4.31 2.58 -3.16
CA ILE A 97 4.55 1.21 -2.69
C ILE A 97 4.78 0.25 -3.83
N GLU A 98 4.02 0.39 -4.92
CA GLU A 98 4.17 -0.41 -6.15
C GLU A 98 5.55 -0.18 -6.76
N ARG A 99 5.96 1.09 -6.90
CA ARG A 99 7.28 1.48 -7.40
C ARG A 99 8.39 0.92 -6.50
N THR A 100 8.21 0.96 -5.18
CA THR A 100 9.17 0.42 -4.22
C THR A 100 9.37 -1.08 -4.41
N PHE A 101 8.28 -1.84 -4.52
CA PHE A 101 8.32 -3.26 -4.83
C PHE A 101 8.93 -3.53 -6.21
N GLY A 102 8.64 -2.68 -7.20
CA GLY A 102 9.19 -2.75 -8.55
C GLY A 102 10.72 -2.66 -8.54
N VAL A 103 11.28 -1.61 -7.94
CA VAL A 103 12.74 -1.44 -7.78
C VAL A 103 13.35 -2.63 -7.04
N TRP A 104 12.76 -3.02 -5.91
CA TRP A 104 13.25 -4.12 -5.09
C TRP A 104 13.28 -5.46 -5.87
N LYS A 105 12.18 -5.84 -6.51
CA LYS A 105 12.11 -7.07 -7.34
C LYS A 105 12.99 -7.00 -8.59
N ASN A 106 13.21 -5.81 -9.15
CA ASN A 106 14.08 -5.64 -10.31
C ASN A 106 15.56 -5.80 -9.94
N ARG A 107 15.96 -5.22 -8.81
CA ARG A 107 17.34 -5.25 -8.34
C ARG A 107 17.78 -6.63 -7.89
N PHE A 108 16.94 -7.31 -7.11
CA PHE A 108 17.29 -8.60 -6.52
C PHE A 108 16.69 -9.76 -7.33
N ALA A 109 17.43 -10.21 -8.34
CA ALA A 109 17.01 -11.30 -9.23
C ALA A 109 16.62 -12.59 -8.49
N ILE A 110 17.19 -12.84 -7.30
CA ILE A 110 16.84 -13.97 -6.43
C ILE A 110 15.36 -13.99 -6.04
N LEU A 111 14.68 -12.83 -6.04
CA LEU A 111 13.25 -12.73 -5.73
C LEU A 111 12.36 -13.17 -6.89
N ARG A 112 12.85 -13.12 -8.14
CA ARG A 112 12.11 -13.56 -9.32
C ARG A 112 12.12 -15.08 -9.46
N HIS A 113 13.26 -15.70 -9.14
CA HIS A 113 13.46 -17.13 -9.24
C HIS A 113 14.06 -17.67 -7.93
N MET A 114 13.29 -17.56 -6.85
CA MET A 114 13.68 -18.03 -5.53
C MET A 114 14.07 -19.51 -5.59
N PRO A 115 15.34 -19.88 -5.32
CA PRO A 115 15.73 -21.27 -5.25
C PRO A 115 14.92 -22.01 -4.17
N LYS A 116 14.92 -23.36 -4.24
CA LYS A 116 14.22 -24.22 -3.29
C LYS A 116 14.93 -24.21 -1.92
N TYR A 117 14.76 -23.13 -1.19
CA TYR A 117 15.16 -23.01 0.21
C TYR A 117 13.99 -23.35 1.14
N LYS A 118 14.32 -23.64 2.40
CA LYS A 118 13.30 -23.72 3.47
C LYS A 118 12.62 -22.36 3.62
N LEU A 119 11.35 -22.35 4.03
CA LEU A 119 10.56 -21.11 4.20
C LEU A 119 11.29 -20.08 5.08
N GLU A 120 11.90 -20.52 6.17
CA GLU A 120 12.68 -19.65 7.06
C GLU A 120 13.82 -18.92 6.32
N THR A 121 14.56 -19.63 5.48
CA THR A 121 15.62 -19.04 4.66
C THR A 121 15.05 -18.08 3.62
N GLN A 122 13.90 -18.38 3.01
CA GLN A 122 13.24 -17.45 2.07
C GLN A 122 12.82 -16.16 2.78
N VAL A 123 12.28 -16.26 3.99
CA VAL A 123 11.93 -15.11 4.83
C VAL A 123 13.16 -14.26 5.14
N GLN A 124 14.28 -14.89 5.50
CA GLN A 124 15.54 -14.18 5.73
C GLN A 124 16.05 -13.47 4.48
N ILE A 125 15.97 -14.08 3.29
CA ILE A 125 16.33 -13.46 2.01
C ILE A 125 15.46 -12.22 1.74
N VAL A 126 14.14 -12.33 1.95
CA VAL A 126 13.21 -11.20 1.79
C VAL A 126 13.61 -10.04 2.71
N CYS A 127 13.82 -10.32 4.00
CA CYS A 127 14.19 -9.29 4.96
C CYS A 127 15.56 -8.67 4.64
N ALA A 128 16.57 -9.49 4.33
CA ALA A 128 17.92 -9.02 4.02
C ALA A 128 17.94 -8.13 2.77
N THR A 129 17.24 -8.52 1.71
CA THR A 129 17.18 -7.71 0.47
C THR A 129 16.44 -6.39 0.68
N MET A 130 15.39 -6.35 1.50
CA MET A 130 14.72 -5.08 1.87
C MET A 130 15.63 -4.16 2.70
N VAL A 131 16.45 -4.71 3.59
CA VAL A 131 17.45 -3.92 4.34
C VAL A 131 18.50 -3.33 3.39
N ILE A 132 19.00 -4.12 2.44
CA ILE A 132 19.98 -3.65 1.45
C ILE A 132 19.35 -2.60 0.53
N HIS A 133 18.11 -2.79 0.09
CA HIS A 133 17.34 -1.80 -0.68
C HIS A 133 17.30 -0.43 0.04
N ASN A 134 16.92 -0.43 1.32
CA ASN A 134 16.86 0.79 2.12
C ASN A 134 18.24 1.43 2.31
N PHE A 135 19.28 0.62 2.51
CA PHE A 135 20.65 1.11 2.62
C PHE A 135 21.07 1.85 1.35
N ILE A 136 20.84 1.25 0.17
CA ILE A 136 21.15 1.89 -1.11
C ILE A 136 20.35 3.19 -1.26
N ARG A 137 19.03 3.16 -1.02
CA ARG A 137 18.18 4.35 -1.17
C ARG A 137 18.63 5.55 -0.34
N ARG A 138 19.18 5.30 0.85
CA ARG A 138 19.59 6.35 1.79
C ARG A 138 21.01 6.88 1.57
N ASN A 139 21.87 6.10 0.90
CA ASN A 139 23.31 6.41 0.83
C ASN A 139 23.82 6.62 -0.61
N ALA A 140 23.11 6.15 -1.63
CA ALA A 140 23.49 6.41 -3.01
C ALA A 140 23.04 7.82 -3.42
N GLU A 141 23.99 8.66 -3.83
CA GLU A 141 23.69 10.02 -4.36
C GLU A 141 22.85 9.96 -5.64
N SER A 142 23.07 8.93 -6.46
CA SER A 142 22.30 8.63 -7.65
C SER A 142 22.22 7.12 -7.86
N ASP A 143 21.04 6.59 -8.17
CA ASP A 143 20.85 5.18 -8.48
C ASP A 143 19.86 5.01 -9.63
N ILE A 144 20.31 4.29 -10.67
CA ILE A 144 19.59 4.15 -11.94
C ILE A 144 18.26 3.42 -11.76
N ASP A 145 18.20 2.42 -10.89
CA ASP A 145 16.97 1.68 -10.66
C ASP A 145 15.96 2.54 -9.92
N PHE A 146 16.35 3.35 -8.93
CA PHE A 146 15.42 4.30 -8.32
C PHE A 146 14.96 5.37 -9.32
N SER A 147 15.87 5.98 -10.10
CA SER A 147 15.50 7.00 -11.08
C SER A 147 14.54 6.48 -12.15
N ARG A 148 14.66 5.21 -12.58
CA ARG A 148 13.72 4.57 -13.52
C ARG A 148 12.29 4.47 -12.97
N TYR A 149 12.14 4.39 -11.66
CA TYR A 149 10.86 4.24 -10.98
C TYR A 149 10.40 5.55 -10.30
N GLU A 150 11.16 6.65 -10.41
CA GLU A 150 10.72 7.96 -9.94
C GLU A 150 9.72 8.62 -10.90
N ASP A 151 9.73 8.22 -12.19
CA ASP A 151 8.75 8.69 -13.17
C ASP A 151 7.36 8.07 -12.90
N GLU A 152 6.47 8.87 -12.31
CA GLU A 152 5.08 8.50 -12.03
C GLU A 152 4.29 8.14 -13.30
N ASN A 153 4.80 8.48 -14.50
CA ASN A 153 4.15 8.15 -15.76
C ASN A 153 4.34 6.68 -16.18
N ILE A 154 5.29 5.95 -15.60
CA ILE A 154 5.53 4.54 -15.94
C ILE A 154 4.61 3.66 -15.07
N THR A 155 3.49 3.25 -15.65
CA THR A 155 2.63 2.23 -15.05
C THR A 155 3.33 0.88 -15.19
N PHE A 156 3.66 0.24 -14.08
CA PHE A 156 4.08 -1.16 -14.09
C PHE A 156 2.84 -2.02 -13.91
N GLU A 157 2.58 -2.94 -14.84
CA GLU A 157 1.53 -3.94 -14.66
C GLU A 157 1.87 -4.78 -13.42
N SER A 158 1.14 -4.55 -12.34
CA SER A 158 1.14 -5.43 -11.18
C SER A 158 0.48 -6.75 -11.59
N ASP A 159 1.22 -7.84 -11.50
CA ASP A 159 0.77 -9.21 -11.82
C ASP A 159 -0.20 -9.78 -10.75
N ASP A 160 -1.01 -8.91 -10.12
CA ASP A 160 -1.85 -9.24 -8.97
C ASP A 160 -3.27 -9.59 -9.43
N ASN A 161 -3.42 -10.75 -10.06
CA ASN A 161 -4.71 -11.42 -10.22
C ASN A 161 -5.08 -12.14 -8.92
N TYR A 162 -5.64 -11.42 -7.94
CA TYR A 162 -6.24 -12.05 -6.75
C TYR A 162 -7.66 -11.53 -6.49
N HIS A 163 -8.64 -12.34 -6.92
CA HIS A 163 -10.05 -12.15 -6.62
C HIS A 163 -10.40 -12.95 -5.37
N GLY A 164 -10.33 -12.30 -4.20
CA GLY A 164 -10.75 -12.88 -2.92
C GLY A 164 -12.06 -12.26 -2.44
N THR A 165 -13.16 -13.00 -2.51
CA THR A 165 -14.45 -12.62 -1.93
C THR A 165 -14.37 -12.60 -0.40
N VAL A 166 -14.78 -11.48 0.20
CA VAL A 166 -14.74 -11.25 1.65
C VAL A 166 -15.92 -11.93 2.33
N ASN A 167 -15.66 -12.82 3.29
CA ASN A 167 -16.60 -13.17 4.34
C ASN A 167 -15.85 -13.12 5.69
N LEU A 168 -16.16 -12.10 6.48
CA LEU A 168 -15.55 -11.83 7.80
C LEU A 168 -16.65 -11.87 8.86
N GLU A 169 -16.72 -12.96 9.62
CA GLU A 169 -17.48 -13.02 10.86
C GLU A 169 -16.52 -13.21 12.04
N LYS A 170 -16.50 -12.21 12.95
CA LYS A 170 -16.47 -12.32 14.42
C LYS A 170 -15.91 -11.11 15.21
N ASN A 171 -15.55 -9.99 14.56
CA ASN A 171 -15.17 -8.73 15.25
C ASN A 171 -16.03 -7.52 14.81
N GLN A 172 -17.36 -7.67 14.83
CA GLN A 172 -18.28 -6.78 14.12
C GLN A 172 -18.49 -5.39 14.78
N VAL A 173 -18.39 -5.21 16.09
CA VAL A 173 -18.82 -3.93 16.71
C VAL A 173 -17.72 -2.85 16.68
N LEU A 174 -16.49 -3.19 17.08
CA LEU A 174 -15.36 -2.24 17.09
C LEU A 174 -14.92 -1.85 15.66
N ASN A 175 -14.98 -2.80 14.72
CA ASN A 175 -14.67 -2.53 13.31
C ASN A 175 -15.74 -1.68 12.63
N VAL A 176 -17.02 -1.80 13.01
CA VAL A 176 -18.09 -0.96 12.43
C VAL A 176 -17.98 0.50 12.90
N ILE A 177 -17.74 0.74 14.19
CA ILE A 177 -17.54 2.10 14.72
C ILE A 177 -16.27 2.74 14.12
N SER A 178 -15.21 1.95 14.03
CA SER A 178 -13.95 2.39 13.43
C SER A 178 -14.09 2.69 11.93
N SER A 179 -14.83 1.86 11.19
CA SER A 179 -15.11 2.07 9.76
C SER A 179 -15.89 3.36 9.57
N SER A 180 -16.98 3.55 10.32
CA SER A 180 -17.81 4.76 10.23
C SER A 180 -17.02 6.04 10.52
N LYS A 181 -16.09 6.01 11.49
CA LYS A 181 -15.20 7.15 11.76
C LYS A 181 -14.24 7.41 10.60
N MET A 182 -13.61 6.38 10.05
CA MET A 182 -12.67 6.54 8.95
C MET A 182 -13.37 6.97 7.65
N ASP A 183 -14.62 6.57 7.45
CA ASP A 183 -15.45 7.04 6.34
C ASP A 183 -15.68 8.57 6.44
N GLN A 184 -16.00 9.08 7.63
CA GLN A 184 -16.13 10.53 7.87
C GLN A 184 -14.82 11.29 7.64
N VAL A 185 -13.68 10.73 8.08
CA VAL A 185 -12.36 11.32 7.81
C VAL A 185 -12.11 11.37 6.30
N ARG A 186 -12.41 10.28 5.58
CA ARG A 186 -12.24 10.21 4.13
C ARG A 186 -13.09 11.26 3.42
N ASP A 187 -14.36 11.41 3.82
CA ASP A 187 -15.28 12.42 3.29
C ASP A 187 -14.77 13.84 3.55
N SER A 188 -14.28 14.14 4.76
CA SER A 188 -13.69 15.45 5.08
C SER A 188 -12.48 15.77 4.18
N ILE A 189 -11.56 14.82 4.04
CA ILE A 189 -10.37 15.00 3.18
C ILE A 189 -10.77 15.20 1.72
N ARG A 190 -11.73 14.40 1.22
CA ARG A 190 -12.28 14.56 -0.13
C ARG A 190 -12.81 15.98 -0.33
N ASP A 191 -13.64 16.46 0.59
CA ASP A 191 -14.29 17.76 0.46
C ASP A 191 -13.27 18.91 0.52
N GLU A 192 -12.24 18.80 1.36
CA GLU A 192 -11.11 19.74 1.39
C GLU A 192 -10.34 19.76 0.06
N ILE A 193 -10.04 18.60 -0.52
CA ILE A 193 -9.37 18.50 -1.83
C ILE A 193 -10.21 19.18 -2.92
N VAL A 194 -11.53 18.93 -2.94
CA VAL A 194 -12.45 19.55 -3.90
C VAL A 194 -12.46 21.07 -3.77
N GLN A 195 -12.52 21.58 -2.53
CA GLN A 195 -12.49 23.02 -2.26
C GLN A 195 -11.18 23.67 -2.72
N LEU A 196 -10.04 23.02 -2.50
CA LEU A 196 -8.74 23.51 -2.95
C LEU A 196 -8.64 23.56 -4.48
N LYS A 197 -9.18 22.53 -5.15
CA LYS A 197 -9.17 22.47 -6.62
C LYS A 197 -10.04 23.56 -7.27
N ASN A 198 -11.16 23.93 -6.65
CA ASN A 198 -12.06 24.96 -7.17
C ASN A 198 -11.53 26.41 -6.96
N LYS A 199 -10.43 26.60 -6.23
CA LYS A 199 -9.80 27.92 -6.02
C LYS A 199 -8.76 28.27 -7.09
N HIS A 200 -8.43 27.35 -7.98
CA HIS A 200 -7.45 27.49 -9.07
C HIS A 200 -8.14 27.31 -10.42
#